data_AF-A0AAD5UK36-F1
#
_entry.id   AF-A0AAD5UK36-F1
#
_cell.length_a   1.000
_cell.length_b   1.000
_cell.length_c   1.000
_cell.angle_alpha   90.00
_cell.angle_beta   90.00
_cell.angle_gamma   90.00
#
_symmetry.space_group_name_H-M   'P 1'
#
loop_
_entity.id
_entity.type
_entity.pdbx_description
1 polymer ?
#
loop_
_entity_poly.entity_id
_entity_poly.type
_entity_poly.pdbx_seq_one_letter_code
_entity_poly.pdbx_strand_id
1 'polypeptide(L)'
;MVEVVEFSLPTTKRTATQPKHEYKQFMNSKIKKISAPLTRKEKEQEDEDAKNDIELANLIKTSNLIQQYTESELFGKDRLALLRKKADQLAPTKQKQSLPMYLGLKKAAENRVNSKIREMKDLGTYTKKAVVELRKSEVTLKAKKKEKIDKGIVGSVGRINKGVMTVSKSVIDSVGGVKKKVSMRGTGFGGHQKKKGKSSKFSF
;
A
#
# COMPACT_ATOMS: atom_id res chain seq x y z
N MET A 1 -60.01 -22.06 13.17
CA MET A 1 -59.39 -20.96 12.39
C MET A 1 -59.23 -19.77 13.31
N VAL A 2 -58.00 -19.39 13.65
CA VAL A 2 -57.57 -18.00 13.90
C VAL A 2 -56.07 -17.95 13.60
N GLU A 3 -55.68 -17.09 12.67
CA GLU A 3 -54.28 -16.70 12.40
C GLU A 3 -53.78 -15.74 13.48
N VAL A 4 -52.53 -15.91 13.93
CA VAL A 4 -51.82 -14.88 14.68
C VAL A 4 -50.54 -14.53 13.92
N VAL A 5 -50.54 -13.35 13.33
CA VAL A 5 -49.38 -12.73 12.68
C VAL A 5 -48.66 -11.88 13.72
N GLU A 6 -47.48 -12.31 14.17
CA GLU A 6 -46.61 -11.51 15.03
C GLU A 6 -45.67 -10.63 14.18
N PHE A 7 -45.91 -9.32 14.18
CA PHE A 7 -44.97 -8.34 13.65
C PHE A 7 -43.98 -7.92 14.74
N SER A 8 -42.76 -8.46 14.73
CA SER A 8 -41.66 -7.97 15.56
C SER A 8 -41.00 -6.74 14.91
N LEU A 9 -41.65 -5.59 15.00
CA LEU A 9 -40.97 -4.32 14.71
C LEU A 9 -40.10 -3.94 15.93
N PRO A 10 -38.78 -3.72 15.77
CA PRO A 10 -38.01 -3.10 16.83
C PRO A 10 -38.61 -1.71 17.05
N THR A 11 -39.00 -1.42 18.28
CA THR A 11 -39.43 -0.09 18.71
C THR A 11 -38.28 0.87 18.47
N THR A 12 -38.29 1.53 17.31
CA THR A 12 -37.58 2.79 17.13
C THR A 12 -38.22 3.73 18.14
N LYS A 13 -37.51 3.96 19.25
CA LYS A 13 -37.88 4.99 20.21
C LYS A 13 -38.00 6.28 19.41
N ARG A 14 -39.24 6.71 19.15
CA ARG A 14 -39.55 8.04 18.61
C ARG A 14 -39.24 9.06 19.71
N THR A 15 -37.97 9.33 19.98
CA THR A 15 -37.57 10.58 20.63
C THR A 15 -37.46 11.64 19.54
N ALA A 16 -38.61 11.96 18.94
CA ALA A 16 -38.74 13.04 17.96
C ALA A 16 -38.85 14.39 18.69
N THR A 17 -37.85 14.71 19.51
CA THR A 17 -37.66 16.05 20.05
C THR A 17 -36.28 16.50 19.63
N GLN A 18 -36.15 16.92 18.37
CA GLN A 18 -35.00 17.67 17.93
C GLN A 18 -34.87 18.90 18.87
N PRO A 19 -33.69 19.19 19.44
CA PRO A 19 -33.54 20.36 20.29
C PRO A 19 -33.98 21.60 19.50
N LYS A 20 -34.81 22.46 20.12
CA LYS A 20 -35.49 23.59 19.44
C LYS A 20 -34.54 24.46 18.59
N HIS A 21 -33.27 24.51 18.95
CA HIS A 21 -32.22 25.20 18.22
C HIS A 21 -31.90 24.55 16.87
N GLU A 22 -31.77 23.22 16.80
CA GLU A 22 -31.47 22.49 15.56
C GLU A 22 -32.64 22.55 14.58
N TYR A 23 -33.88 22.43 15.08
CA TYR A 23 -35.08 22.60 14.24
C TYR A 23 -35.17 24.00 13.62
N LYS A 24 -34.87 25.05 14.39
CA LYS A 24 -34.86 26.43 13.90
C LYS A 24 -33.75 26.69 12.87
N GLN A 25 -32.58 26.08 13.03
CA GLN A 25 -31.51 26.18 12.03
C GLN A 25 -31.86 25.43 10.74
N PHE A 26 -32.44 24.24 10.86
CA PHE A 26 -32.84 23.42 9.72
C PHE A 26 -33.98 24.05 8.91
N MET A 27 -34.96 24.68 9.57
CA MET A 27 -36.10 25.34 8.91
C MET A 27 -35.82 26.76 8.44
N ASN A 28 -34.61 27.29 8.65
CA ASN A 28 -34.24 28.60 8.16
C ASN A 28 -33.81 28.51 6.68
N SER A 29 -34.44 29.28 5.80
CA SER A 29 -34.16 29.28 4.35
C SER A 29 -32.76 29.78 3.99
N LYS A 30 -32.02 30.35 4.94
CA LYS A 30 -30.63 30.75 4.77
C LYS A 30 -29.69 29.59 5.14
N ILE A 31 -29.21 28.88 4.12
CA ILE A 31 -28.17 27.85 4.26
C ILE A 31 -26.85 28.54 4.65
N LYS A 32 -26.53 28.57 5.95
CA LYS A 32 -25.16 28.89 6.37
C LYS A 32 -24.27 27.72 5.95
N LYS A 33 -23.26 27.98 5.11
CA LYS A 33 -22.21 26.99 4.83
C LYS A 33 -21.66 26.54 6.19
N ILE A 34 -21.79 25.26 6.50
CA ILE A 34 -21.23 24.67 7.71
C ILE A 34 -19.71 24.59 7.48
N SER A 35 -19.00 25.72 7.57
CA SER A 35 -17.58 25.64 7.92
C SER A 35 -17.56 25.45 9.43
N ALA A 36 -17.46 24.20 9.87
CA ALA A 36 -17.13 23.94 11.26
C ALA A 36 -15.83 24.73 11.58
N PRO A 37 -15.75 25.45 12.71
CA PRO A 37 -14.50 26.10 13.07
C PRO A 37 -13.44 25.01 13.23
N LEU A 38 -12.45 25.00 12.33
CA LEU A 38 -11.36 24.04 12.36
C LEU A 38 -10.75 24.01 13.76
N THR A 39 -10.58 22.79 14.28
CA THR A 39 -9.88 22.60 15.55
C THR A 39 -8.45 23.13 15.43
N ARG A 40 -7.84 23.60 16.53
CA ARG A 40 -6.49 24.20 16.50
C ARG A 40 -5.46 23.31 15.78
N LYS A 41 -5.60 21.99 15.90
CA LYS A 41 -4.74 20.99 15.25
C LYS A 41 -4.95 20.88 13.73
N GLU A 42 -6.17 21.09 13.25
CA GLU A 42 -6.45 21.10 11.80
C GLU A 42 -5.91 22.38 11.15
N LYS A 43 -5.94 23.52 11.88
CA LYS A 43 -5.31 24.77 11.41
C LYS A 43 -3.79 24.66 11.34
N GLU A 44 -3.16 24.08 12.35
CA GLU A 44 -1.71 23.83 12.35
C GLU A 44 -1.31 22.90 11.19
N GLN A 45 -2.13 21.88 10.88
CA GLN A 45 -1.90 21.00 9.72
C GLN A 45 -2.09 21.72 8.39
N GLU A 46 -3.13 22.55 8.23
CA GLU A 46 -3.31 23.33 7.00
C GLU A 46 -2.18 24.34 6.79
N ASP A 47 -1.67 24.97 7.85
CA ASP A 47 -0.53 25.88 7.79
C ASP A 47 0.78 25.16 7.45
N GLU A 48 0.98 23.94 7.98
CA GLU A 48 2.11 23.08 7.63
C GLU A 48 2.03 22.60 6.18
N ASP A 49 0.86 22.16 5.73
CA ASP A 49 0.62 21.72 4.36
C ASP A 49 0.82 22.87 3.36
N ALA A 50 0.33 24.08 3.68
CA ALA A 50 0.55 25.26 2.86
C ALA A 50 2.04 25.64 2.74
N LYS A 51 2.81 25.52 3.83
CA LYS A 51 4.26 25.74 3.80
C LYS A 51 4.97 24.67 2.97
N ASN A 52 4.60 23.41 3.15
CA ASN A 52 5.14 22.29 2.37
C ASN A 52 4.86 22.47 0.87
N ASP A 53 3.67 22.95 0.51
CA ASP A 53 3.30 23.22 -0.89
C ASP A 53 4.12 24.38 -1.48
N ILE A 54 4.37 25.44 -0.71
CA ILE A 54 5.23 26.55 -1.13
C ILE A 54 6.68 26.08 -1.32
N GLU A 55 7.21 25.32 -0.38
CA GLU A 55 8.55 24.74 -0.45
C GLU A 55 8.68 23.80 -1.65
N LEU A 56 7.69 22.94 -1.88
CA LEU A 56 7.63 22.05 -3.04
C LEU A 56 7.57 22.85 -4.35
N ALA A 57 6.75 23.89 -4.43
CA ALA A 57 6.66 24.76 -5.61
C ALA A 57 8.00 25.46 -5.91
N ASN A 58 8.69 25.93 -4.87
CA ASN A 58 10.02 26.53 -5.00
C ASN A 58 11.06 25.49 -5.45
N LEU A 59 11.00 24.27 -4.93
CA LEU A 59 11.88 23.19 -5.37
C LEU A 59 11.65 22.81 -6.85
N ILE A 60 10.39 22.75 -7.29
CA ILE A 60 10.06 22.47 -8.69
C ILE A 60 10.58 23.60 -9.59
N LYS A 61 10.38 24.86 -9.20
CA LYS A 61 10.88 26.02 -9.96
C LYS A 61 12.41 26.01 -10.09
N THR A 62 13.12 25.77 -8.98
CA THR A 62 14.59 25.70 -8.98
C THR A 62 15.10 24.51 -9.79
N SER A 63 14.47 23.33 -9.67
CA SER A 63 14.78 22.16 -10.49
C SER A 63 14.60 22.46 -11.98
N ASN A 64 13.51 23.14 -12.36
CA ASN A 64 13.26 23.50 -13.76
C ASN A 64 14.29 24.52 -14.27
N LEU A 65 14.68 25.50 -13.44
CA LEU A 65 15.71 26.46 -13.80
C LEU A 65 17.07 25.78 -14.03
N ILE A 66 17.48 24.89 -13.12
CA ILE A 66 18.71 24.10 -13.27
C ILE A 66 18.62 23.24 -14.53
N GLN A 67 17.46 22.64 -14.79
CA GLN A 67 17.25 21.82 -15.97
C GLN A 67 17.39 22.66 -17.25
N GLN A 68 16.77 23.82 -17.33
CA GLN A 68 16.88 24.76 -18.45
C GLN A 68 18.32 25.23 -18.65
N TYR A 69 19.03 25.54 -17.57
CA TYR A 69 20.44 25.92 -17.60
C TYR A 69 21.30 24.78 -18.18
N THR A 70 21.17 23.57 -17.63
CA THR A 70 21.90 22.41 -18.13
C THR A 70 21.57 22.11 -19.60
N GLU A 71 20.31 22.26 -20.02
CA GLU A 71 19.89 22.10 -21.42
C GLU A 71 20.49 23.14 -22.36
N SER A 72 20.70 24.36 -21.86
CA SER A 72 21.30 25.45 -22.63
C SER A 72 22.82 25.28 -22.81
N GLU A 73 23.50 24.68 -21.83
CA GLU A 73 24.94 24.36 -21.91
C GLU A 73 25.22 23.06 -22.68
N LEU A 74 24.26 22.13 -22.72
CA LEU A 74 24.39 20.88 -23.45
C LEU A 74 24.23 21.10 -24.95
N PHE A 75 25.26 20.78 -25.73
CA PHE A 75 25.24 20.85 -27.18
C PHE A 75 25.34 19.47 -27.85
N GLY A 76 24.89 19.39 -29.10
CA GLY A 76 25.09 18.22 -29.98
C GLY A 76 24.57 16.89 -29.41
N LYS A 77 25.49 15.91 -29.27
CA LYS A 77 25.18 14.53 -28.87
C LYS A 77 24.67 14.44 -27.44
N ASP A 78 25.17 15.27 -26.53
CA ASP A 78 24.81 15.21 -25.12
C ASP A 78 23.41 15.76 -24.88
N ARG A 79 23.04 16.83 -25.61
CA ARG A 79 21.65 17.33 -25.63
C ARG A 79 20.68 16.28 -26.14
N LEU A 80 21.03 15.58 -27.22
CA LEU A 80 20.21 14.49 -27.77
C LEU A 80 20.07 13.33 -26.78
N ALA A 81 21.15 12.97 -26.08
CA ALA A 81 21.12 11.92 -25.06
C ALA A 81 20.22 12.30 -23.87
N LEU A 82 20.26 13.56 -23.42
CA LEU A 82 19.38 14.08 -22.37
C LEU A 82 17.92 14.03 -22.81
N LEU A 83 17.60 14.53 -24.01
CA LEU A 83 16.24 14.50 -24.56
C LEU A 83 15.71 13.07 -24.69
N ARG A 84 16.55 12.13 -25.15
CA ARG A 84 16.19 10.70 -25.19
C ARG A 84 15.92 10.14 -23.81
N LYS A 85 16.74 10.45 -22.80
CA LYS A 85 16.49 10.03 -21.41
C LYS A 85 15.16 10.57 -20.87
N LYS A 86 14.83 11.84 -21.15
CA LYS A 86 13.53 12.41 -20.77
C LYS A 86 12.37 11.71 -21.48
N ALA A 87 12.52 11.45 -22.77
CA ALA A 87 11.52 10.72 -23.55
C ALA A 87 11.31 9.30 -23.00
N ASP A 88 12.39 8.59 -22.65
CA ASP A 88 12.32 7.24 -22.07
C ASP A 88 11.68 7.22 -20.67
N GLN A 89 11.87 8.28 -19.87
CA GLN A 89 11.18 8.45 -18.58
C GLN A 89 9.67 8.62 -18.74
N LEU A 90 9.25 9.38 -19.75
CA LEU A 90 7.84 9.66 -20.00
C LEU A 90 7.15 8.48 -20.70
N ALA A 91 7.82 7.87 -21.68
CA ALA A 91 7.34 6.75 -22.46
C ALA A 91 8.52 5.79 -22.74
N PRO A 92 8.65 4.68 -21.99
CA PRO A 92 9.76 3.76 -22.19
C PRO A 92 9.65 3.06 -23.54
N THR A 93 10.47 3.50 -24.50
CA THR A 93 10.51 2.89 -25.83
C THR A 93 11.42 1.66 -25.79
N LYS A 94 10.90 0.52 -26.25
CA LYS A 94 11.72 -0.69 -26.43
C LYS A 94 12.18 -0.76 -27.87
N GLN A 95 13.49 -0.68 -28.06
CA GLN A 95 14.08 -0.93 -29.37
C GLN A 95 13.86 -2.40 -29.76
N LYS A 96 13.29 -2.63 -30.95
CA LYS A 96 13.17 -3.98 -31.51
C LYS A 96 14.57 -4.44 -31.91
N GLN A 97 14.99 -5.58 -31.37
CA GLN A 97 16.28 -6.21 -31.66
C GLN A 97 16.05 -7.68 -32.00
N SER A 98 16.94 -8.29 -32.77
CA SER A 98 16.90 -9.73 -33.00
C SER A 98 17.13 -10.47 -31.69
N LEU A 99 16.47 -11.63 -31.52
CA LEU A 99 16.61 -12.46 -30.33
C LEU A 99 18.08 -12.80 -29.98
N PRO A 100 18.95 -13.24 -30.91
CA PRO A 100 20.34 -13.55 -30.56
C PRO A 100 21.11 -12.31 -30.08
N MET A 101 20.89 -11.13 -30.69
CA MET A 101 21.50 -9.88 -30.24
C MET A 101 21.04 -9.50 -28.84
N TYR A 102 19.74 -9.61 -28.57
CA TYR A 102 19.17 -9.33 -27.25
C TYR A 102 19.76 -10.25 -26.17
N LEU A 103 19.86 -11.56 -26.44
CA LEU A 103 20.46 -12.52 -25.52
C LEU A 103 21.95 -12.25 -25.30
N GLY A 104 22.67 -11.89 -26.35
CA GLY A 104 24.08 -11.50 -26.27
C GLY A 104 24.31 -10.27 -25.40
N LEU A 105 23.53 -9.21 -25.62
CA LEU A 105 23.57 -7.98 -24.82
C LEU A 105 23.23 -8.26 -23.34
N LYS A 106 22.20 -9.08 -23.09
CA LYS A 106 21.81 -9.47 -21.74
C LYS A 106 22.92 -10.24 -21.03
N LYS A 107 23.53 -11.22 -21.69
CA LYS A 107 24.66 -11.99 -21.14
C LYS A 107 25.87 -11.10 -20.85
N ALA A 108 26.19 -10.17 -21.75
CA ALA A 108 27.26 -9.21 -21.55
C ALA A 108 27.01 -8.30 -20.35
N ALA A 109 25.78 -7.82 -20.16
CA ALA A 109 25.39 -7.04 -18.98
C ALA A 109 25.52 -7.86 -17.69
N GLU A 110 25.03 -9.11 -17.68
CA GLU A 110 25.17 -10.00 -16.52
C GLU A 110 26.64 -10.25 -16.16
N ASN A 111 27.51 -10.42 -17.16
CA ASN A 111 28.95 -10.59 -16.94
C ASN A 111 29.60 -9.36 -16.31
N ARG A 112 29.24 -8.14 -16.74
CA ARG A 112 29.73 -6.89 -16.14
C ARG A 112 29.27 -6.71 -14.70
N VAL A 113 28.01 -7.03 -14.41
CA VAL A 113 27.51 -7.01 -13.03
C VAL A 113 28.26 -8.04 -12.18
N ASN A 114 28.49 -9.25 -12.70
CA ASN A 114 29.20 -10.30 -11.98
C ASN A 114 30.68 -9.95 -11.76
N SER A 115 31.36 -9.30 -12.71
CA SER A 115 32.74 -8.84 -12.51
C SER A 115 32.81 -7.77 -11.42
N LYS A 116 31.92 -6.77 -11.44
CA LYS A 116 31.81 -5.76 -10.37
C LYS A 116 31.52 -6.38 -9.00
N ILE A 117 30.67 -7.41 -8.95
CA ILE A 117 30.40 -8.14 -7.71
C ILE A 117 31.64 -8.86 -7.19
N ARG A 118 32.48 -9.41 -8.08
CA ARG A 118 33.76 -10.02 -7.69
C ARG A 118 34.72 -8.96 -7.18
N GLU A 119 34.90 -7.86 -7.91
CA GLU A 119 35.74 -6.73 -7.50
C GLU A 119 35.33 -6.19 -6.12
N MET A 120 34.04 -6.00 -5.85
CA MET A 120 33.58 -5.57 -4.52
C MET A 120 33.86 -6.60 -3.41
N LYS A 121 33.85 -7.90 -3.73
CA LYS A 121 34.23 -8.94 -2.76
C LYS A 121 35.73 -8.89 -2.49
N ASP A 122 36.53 -8.72 -3.53
CA ASP A 122 37.99 -8.66 -3.44
C ASP A 122 38.44 -7.40 -2.69
N LEU A 123 37.74 -6.28 -2.87
CA LEU A 123 37.96 -5.01 -2.17
C LEU A 123 37.34 -4.95 -0.76
N GLY A 124 36.55 -5.95 -0.37
CA GLY A 124 35.85 -5.96 0.93
C GLY A 124 34.70 -4.96 1.05
N THR A 125 34.29 -4.29 -0.04
CA THR A 125 33.15 -3.33 -0.07
C THR A 125 31.80 -4.01 -0.35
N TYR A 126 31.77 -5.34 -0.32
CA TYR A 126 30.58 -6.12 -0.61
C TYR A 126 29.45 -5.86 0.38
N THR A 127 28.35 -5.29 -0.10
CA THR A 127 27.08 -5.21 0.65
C THR A 127 25.93 -5.80 -0.15
N LYS A 128 25.00 -6.46 0.55
CA LYS A 128 23.79 -7.04 -0.09
C LYS A 128 22.97 -5.98 -0.83
N LYS A 129 22.93 -4.75 -0.30
CA LYS A 129 22.22 -3.62 -0.93
C LYS A 129 22.91 -3.17 -2.24
N ALA A 130 24.23 -2.96 -2.23
CA ALA A 130 24.98 -2.58 -3.43
C ALA A 130 24.82 -3.60 -4.57
N VAL A 131 24.82 -4.90 -4.25
CA VAL A 131 24.59 -5.97 -5.24
C VAL A 131 23.19 -5.86 -5.86
N VAL A 132 22.17 -5.58 -5.05
CA VAL A 132 20.80 -5.44 -5.54
C VAL A 132 20.66 -4.20 -6.43
N GLU A 133 21.31 -3.11 -6.07
CA GLU A 133 21.32 -1.86 -6.86
C GLU A 133 22.02 -2.06 -8.21
N LEU A 134 23.19 -2.67 -8.23
CA LEU A 134 23.93 -2.99 -9.46
C LEU A 134 23.14 -3.92 -10.39
N ARG A 135 22.42 -4.90 -9.83
CA ARG A 135 21.58 -5.79 -10.64
C ARG A 135 20.36 -5.09 -11.23
N LYS A 136 19.81 -4.10 -10.53
CA LYS A 136 18.65 -3.32 -11.02
C LYS A 136 19.04 -2.32 -12.10
N SER A 137 20.24 -1.73 -12.03
CA SER A 137 20.68 -0.72 -12.98
C SER A 137 21.04 -1.30 -14.34
N GLU A 138 21.73 -2.43 -14.39
CA GLU A 138 22.20 -3.02 -15.65
C GLU A 138 21.30 -4.10 -16.22
N VAL A 139 20.65 -4.90 -15.36
CA VAL A 139 19.73 -5.93 -15.82
C VAL A 139 18.33 -5.38 -15.58
N THR A 140 17.62 -5.05 -16.67
CA THR A 140 16.16 -4.86 -16.64
C THR A 140 15.50 -6.19 -16.33
N LEU A 141 15.67 -6.65 -15.09
CA LEU A 141 14.89 -7.70 -14.52
C LEU A 141 13.49 -7.10 -14.43
N LYS A 142 12.70 -7.29 -15.49
CA LYS A 142 11.30 -7.61 -15.28
C LYS A 142 11.34 -8.72 -14.27
N ALA A 143 11.18 -8.37 -12.99
CA ALA A 143 11.00 -9.34 -11.94
C ALA A 143 9.90 -10.22 -12.51
N LYS A 144 10.22 -11.47 -12.83
CA LYS A 144 9.18 -12.47 -13.05
C LYS A 144 8.36 -12.31 -11.78
N LYS A 145 7.16 -11.70 -11.88
CA LYS A 145 6.20 -11.66 -10.77
C LYS A 145 6.25 -13.08 -10.27
N LYS A 146 6.67 -13.30 -9.02
CA LYS A 146 6.76 -14.65 -8.45
C LYS A 146 5.40 -15.26 -8.79
N GLU A 147 5.36 -16.14 -9.79
CA GLU A 147 4.12 -16.77 -10.18
C GLU A 147 3.64 -17.41 -8.90
N LYS A 148 2.39 -17.10 -8.52
CA LYS A 148 1.83 -17.65 -7.29
C LYS A 148 2.02 -19.14 -7.42
N ILE A 149 2.89 -19.70 -6.59
CA ILE A 149 3.20 -21.13 -6.61
C ILE A 149 1.85 -21.81 -6.50
N ASP A 150 1.51 -22.60 -7.51
CA ASP A 150 0.24 -23.32 -7.52
C ASP A 150 0.21 -24.18 -6.27
N LYS A 151 -0.80 -23.98 -5.44
CA LYS A 151 -0.92 -24.69 -4.16
C LYS A 151 -1.36 -26.14 -4.38
N GLY A 152 -1.57 -26.54 -5.65
CA GLY A 152 -2.09 -27.84 -6.01
C GLY A 152 -3.52 -28.03 -5.51
N ILE A 153 -3.98 -29.28 -5.49
CA ILE A 153 -5.31 -29.64 -4.99
C ILE A 153 -5.32 -29.50 -3.46
N VAL A 154 -6.01 -28.48 -2.95
CA VAL A 154 -6.15 -28.24 -1.52
C VAL A 154 -7.33 -29.06 -0.98
N GLY A 155 -7.07 -29.97 -0.03
CA GLY A 155 -8.12 -30.71 0.69
C GLY A 155 -8.98 -29.80 1.57
N SER A 156 -10.28 -30.07 1.66
CA SER A 156 -11.26 -29.22 2.34
C SER A 156 -11.40 -29.47 3.85
N VAL A 157 -10.97 -30.64 4.34
CA VAL A 157 -11.23 -31.08 5.73
C VAL A 157 -9.95 -31.00 6.57
N GLY A 158 -9.79 -29.89 7.30
CA GLY A 158 -8.70 -29.72 8.27
C GLY A 158 -7.39 -29.18 7.70
N ARG A 159 -6.36 -29.09 8.55
CA ARG A 159 -5.02 -28.60 8.16
C ARG A 159 -4.04 -29.76 8.14
N ILE A 160 -3.42 -30.00 6.99
CA ILE A 160 -2.34 -30.97 6.84
C ILE A 160 -1.01 -30.27 7.10
N ASN A 161 -0.25 -30.76 8.08
CA ASN A 161 1.10 -30.30 8.35
C ASN A 161 2.01 -31.52 8.53
N LYS A 162 3.10 -31.62 7.75
CA LYS A 162 4.06 -32.74 7.78
C LYS A 162 3.41 -34.13 7.73
N GLY A 163 2.43 -34.34 6.85
CA GLY A 163 1.75 -35.62 6.67
C GLY A 163 0.70 -35.97 7.74
N VAL A 164 0.53 -35.14 8.77
CA VAL A 164 -0.52 -35.32 9.79
C VAL A 164 -1.68 -34.37 9.51
N MET A 165 -2.90 -34.91 9.40
CA MET A 165 -4.12 -34.13 9.26
C MET A 165 -4.66 -33.76 10.64
N THR A 166 -4.69 -32.46 10.93
CA THR A 166 -5.31 -31.93 12.14
C THR A 166 -6.73 -31.50 11.84
N VAL A 167 -7.69 -32.17 12.46
CA VAL A 167 -9.13 -31.88 12.32
C VAL A 167 -9.63 -31.22 13.61
N SER A 168 -10.34 -30.10 13.50
CA SER A 168 -10.92 -29.45 14.67
C SER A 168 -12.11 -30.25 15.19
N LYS A 169 -12.30 -30.26 16.52
CA LYS A 169 -13.44 -30.93 17.17
C LYS A 169 -14.78 -30.48 16.60
N SER A 170 -14.91 -29.20 16.23
CA SER A 170 -16.11 -28.67 15.56
C SER A 170 -16.45 -29.39 14.25
N VAL A 171 -15.45 -29.73 13.44
CA VAL A 171 -15.65 -30.43 12.16
C VAL A 171 -16.01 -31.89 12.41
N ILE A 172 -15.38 -32.51 13.42
CA ILE A 172 -15.71 -33.88 13.86
C ILE A 172 -17.17 -33.94 14.35
N ASP A 173 -17.59 -32.98 15.18
CA ASP A 173 -18.95 -32.90 15.73
C ASP A 173 -19.99 -32.67 14.62
N SER A 174 -19.69 -31.81 13.64
CA SER A 174 -20.57 -31.51 12.50
C SER A 174 -20.77 -32.71 11.56
N VAL A 175 -19.74 -33.54 11.36
CA VAL A 175 -19.82 -34.74 10.52
C VAL A 175 -20.40 -35.93 11.28
N GLY A 176 -20.05 -36.07 12.57
CA GLY A 176 -20.47 -37.19 13.42
C GLY A 176 -21.93 -37.13 13.90
N GLY A 177 -22.72 -36.13 13.47
CA GLY A 177 -24.16 -36.04 13.77
C GLY A 177 -24.49 -35.79 15.25
N VAL A 178 -23.49 -35.48 16.09
CA VAL A 178 -23.72 -35.19 17.51
C VAL A 178 -24.30 -33.79 17.60
N LYS A 179 -25.64 -33.71 17.61
CA LYS A 179 -26.37 -32.46 17.87
C LYS A 179 -25.91 -31.88 19.20
N LYS A 180 -25.07 -30.84 19.15
CA LYS A 180 -24.76 -30.05 20.34
C LYS A 180 -26.06 -29.49 20.89
N LYS A 181 -26.42 -29.90 22.11
CA LYS A 181 -27.37 -29.15 22.92
C LYS A 181 -26.82 -27.73 23.02
N VAL A 182 -27.56 -26.76 22.47
CA VAL A 182 -27.22 -25.34 22.56
C VAL A 182 -27.30 -24.95 24.04
N SER A 183 -26.17 -25.02 24.75
CA SER A 183 -26.06 -24.34 26.03
C SER A 183 -25.77 -22.88 25.74
N MET A 184 -26.83 -22.08 25.70
CA MET A 184 -26.76 -20.64 25.92
C MET A 184 -26.14 -20.40 27.30
N ARG A 185 -24.83 -20.22 27.37
CA ARG A 185 -24.15 -19.58 28.51
C ARG A 185 -22.87 -18.95 27.99
N GLY A 186 -22.85 -17.62 28.04
CA GLY A 186 -21.77 -16.80 27.51
C GLY A 186 -20.51 -16.82 28.36
N THR A 187 -19.69 -15.81 28.06
CA THR A 187 -18.43 -15.38 28.68
C THR A 187 -17.14 -15.92 28.06
N GLY A 188 -16.50 -15.02 27.31
CA GLY A 188 -15.08 -14.72 27.48
C GLY A 188 -14.08 -15.62 26.77
N PHE A 189 -13.57 -15.17 25.62
CA PHE A 189 -12.13 -15.30 25.37
C PHE A 189 -11.65 -14.15 24.48
N GLY A 190 -10.64 -13.45 24.99
CA GLY A 190 -10.26 -12.10 24.58
C GLY A 190 -9.60 -12.04 23.21
N GLY A 191 -10.07 -11.10 22.40
CA GLY A 191 -9.29 -10.58 21.28
C GLY A 191 -8.16 -9.70 21.81
N HIS A 192 -6.94 -10.23 21.78
CA HIS A 192 -5.72 -9.44 21.90
C HIS A 192 -5.64 -8.42 20.74
N GLN A 193 -6.19 -7.22 20.92
CA GLN A 193 -5.79 -6.07 20.12
C GLN A 193 -4.55 -5.43 20.76
N LYS A 194 -3.41 -5.59 20.10
CA LYS A 194 -2.17 -4.86 20.38
C LYS A 194 -2.44 -3.35 20.31
N LYS A 195 -2.54 -2.67 21.45
CA LYS A 195 -2.34 -1.22 21.53
C LYS A 195 -0.87 -0.94 21.20
N LYS A 196 -0.62 -0.33 20.04
CA LYS A 196 0.67 0.32 19.74
C LYS A 196 0.81 1.52 20.69
N GLY A 197 1.72 1.41 21.65
CA GLY A 197 2.17 2.56 22.43
C GLY A 197 2.88 3.55 21.52
N LYS A 198 2.28 4.73 21.32
CA LYS A 198 3.02 5.95 20.99
C LYS A 198 3.49 6.53 22.32
N SER A 199 4.77 6.40 22.63
CA SER A 199 5.41 7.20 23.67
C SER A 199 6.03 8.42 23.00
N SER A 200 5.29 9.52 23.01
CA SER A 200 5.84 10.87 22.96
C SER A 200 5.93 11.37 24.40
N LYS A 201 7.13 11.60 24.91
CA LYS A 201 7.38 12.50 26.03
C LYS A 201 8.79 13.08 25.90
N PHE A 202 8.82 14.30 25.37
CA PHE A 202 9.77 15.33 25.75
C PHE A 202 9.36 15.85 27.14
N SER A 203 10.34 16.09 28.01
CA SER A 203 10.34 17.21 28.97
C SER A 203 11.66 17.25 29.75
N PHE A 204 12.29 18.42 29.65
CA PHE A 204 13.44 19.01 30.36
C PHE A 204 14.83 18.39 30.16
#